data_AF-A0A1I1CDY0-F1
#
_entry.id   AF-A0A1I1CDY0-F1
#
_cell.length_a   1.000
_cell.length_b   1.000
_cell.length_c   1.000
_cell.angle_alpha   90.00
_cell.angle_beta   90.00
_cell.angle_gamma   90.00
#
_symmetry.space_group_name_H-M   'P 1'
#
loop_
_entity.id
_entity.type
_entity.pdbx_description
1 polymer ?
#
loop_
_entity_poly.entity_id
_entity_poly.type
_entity_poly.pdbx_seq_one_letter_code
_entity_poly.pdbx_strand_id
1 'polypeptide(L)'
;MIYRIATFLLVSFFSFQLSFAQRVLIEAESFDDPGGWVVDPQFVEQMGSPYLMAHGMGTPVANAHTKFKLDEAGEYHIWVRSKNWAPGDWEAPGRFQVAINGQTLPETLGTTPGWSWEYAGKVSLKAGATEIDLIDLTGFNGRCDAIFFSTDETTPPRGNAELATWRMKESNEASSPEEVLEFDLVVVGGGIAGCASAIAAAEQGLKVALIHDRPVLGGNASSEIRVHTLGIYGHFERILRMLDTEHYPNGSPEAYQDEIKRHKNVEKYENIHLFTNWRAYDANTNGNRIESVDARHTSEGKRIRFVAPRFVDSTGDGWIGFWAGADFMYGRESVDTYGEAYEEWGELWSPEEADDFVMGSSVLWRTVKADASTDFPEVPWAEEVAQSHEATEGTWKWELSRLDLHQIDDAEEIRDHMLKAIYGSFANAKKTEASKDLKFEWISYLIGKRESRRLVGDHIFTFNDVTDLRKFEDSVVMEIREIDVHYQQNLTDEGKPDFLSEAIFYKTPQYYIPYRSLYSKNIDNLFMAGRNFSCSHIGLGGPRVMRTTGQMGAAVGIAAVICEKYGIDPREVYTDHLEEYMALIKAQKTYNTIAPKK
;
A
#
# COMPACT_ATOMS: atom_id res chain seq x y z
N MET A 1 68.31 30.51 60.36
CA MET A 1 66.92 30.89 59.99
C MET A 1 66.65 30.29 58.62
N ILE A 2 65.79 29.28 58.62
CA ILE A 2 65.21 28.42 57.57
C ILE A 2 65.43 28.85 56.10
N TYR A 3 66.09 27.97 55.31
CA TYR A 3 65.94 27.90 53.85
C TYR A 3 64.65 27.11 53.52
N ARG A 4 63.73 27.70 52.75
CA ARG A 4 62.55 27.00 52.20
C ARG A 4 62.82 26.63 50.75
N ILE A 5 62.88 25.33 50.49
CA ILE A 5 62.84 24.72 49.16
C ILE A 5 61.35 24.64 48.76
N ALA A 6 60.99 25.23 47.63
CA ALA A 6 59.67 25.10 47.04
C ALA A 6 59.69 24.00 45.97
N THR A 7 59.04 22.88 46.26
CA THR A 7 58.85 21.76 45.32
C THR A 7 57.63 22.07 44.43
N PHE A 8 57.84 22.24 43.13
CA PHE A 8 56.76 22.32 42.14
C PHE A 8 56.28 20.89 41.83
N LEU A 9 55.04 20.59 42.20
CA LEU A 9 54.32 19.37 41.83
C LEU A 9 53.63 19.62 40.47
N LEU A 10 54.11 18.97 39.42
CA LEU A 10 53.43 18.90 38.13
C LEU A 10 52.25 17.94 38.27
N VAL A 11 51.03 18.47 38.29
CA VAL A 11 49.80 17.67 38.20
C VAL A 11 49.47 17.52 36.72
N SER A 12 49.67 16.31 36.17
CA SER A 12 49.27 15.97 34.81
C SER A 12 47.76 15.76 34.78
N PHE A 13 47.02 16.68 34.15
CA PHE A 13 45.60 16.50 33.84
C PHE A 13 45.47 15.49 32.69
N PHE A 14 45.15 14.24 33.01
CA PHE A 14 44.61 13.30 32.02
C PHE A 14 43.15 13.68 31.76
N SER A 15 42.89 14.40 30.67
CA SER A 15 41.56 14.50 30.10
C SER A 15 41.16 13.12 29.56
N PHE A 16 40.33 12.40 30.29
CA PHE A 16 39.59 11.27 29.72
C PHE A 16 38.62 11.85 28.68
N GLN A 17 38.98 11.78 27.39
CA GLN A 17 37.98 11.84 26.34
C GLN A 17 37.19 10.53 26.43
N LEU A 18 35.95 10.63 26.91
CA LEU A 18 34.96 9.57 26.69
C LEU A 18 34.75 9.50 25.18
N SER A 19 35.43 8.57 24.52
CA SER A 19 35.15 8.19 23.13
C SER A 19 33.79 7.50 23.17
N PHE A 20 32.73 8.21 22.77
CA PHE A 20 31.45 7.57 22.50
C PHE A 20 31.59 6.75 21.22
N ALA A 21 31.02 5.55 21.18
CA ALA A 21 31.04 4.75 19.96
C ALA A 21 30.29 5.49 18.84
N GLN A 22 30.90 5.61 17.66
CA GLN A 22 30.19 6.15 16.50
C GLN A 22 29.19 5.10 16.00
N ARG A 23 27.95 5.56 15.80
CA ARG A 23 26.82 4.77 15.32
C ARG A 23 26.19 5.46 14.12
N VAL A 24 25.87 4.69 13.09
CA VAL A 24 25.18 5.18 11.91
C VAL A 24 24.11 4.16 11.50
N LEU A 25 22.86 4.61 11.47
CA LEU A 25 21.73 3.87 10.92
C LEU A 25 21.45 4.40 9.50
N ILE A 26 21.34 3.48 8.55
CA ILE A 26 20.97 3.75 7.16
C ILE A 26 19.66 3.01 6.91
N GLU A 27 18.61 3.75 6.58
CA GLU A 27 17.32 3.19 6.14
C GLU A 27 17.43 2.84 4.65
N ALA A 28 17.18 1.57 4.30
CA ALA A 28 17.49 1.03 2.97
C ALA A 28 16.62 1.66 1.88
N GLU A 29 15.39 2.03 2.20
CA GLU A 29 14.51 2.76 1.29
C GLU A 29 15.06 4.14 0.87
N SER A 30 16.05 4.66 1.60
CA SER A 30 16.72 5.95 1.33
C SER A 30 18.00 5.81 0.51
N PHE A 31 18.19 4.69 -0.18
CA PHE A 31 19.32 4.54 -1.08
C PHE A 31 19.23 5.51 -2.27
N ASP A 32 20.36 6.17 -2.59
CA ASP A 32 20.45 7.16 -3.68
C ASP A 32 20.12 6.55 -5.06
N ASP A 33 20.54 5.30 -5.27
CA ASP A 33 20.26 4.52 -6.48
C ASP A 33 19.75 3.13 -6.07
N PRO A 34 18.46 2.80 -6.26
CA PRO A 34 17.96 1.47 -5.94
C PRO A 34 18.46 0.40 -6.92
N GLY A 35 19.11 0.78 -8.03
CA GLY A 35 19.52 -0.15 -9.07
C GLY A 35 18.32 -0.87 -9.69
N GLY A 36 18.24 -2.19 -9.49
CA GLY A 36 17.05 -2.98 -9.85
C GLY A 36 16.21 -3.44 -8.65
N TRP A 37 16.52 -2.95 -7.44
CA TRP A 37 15.67 -3.16 -6.27
C TRP A 37 14.44 -2.25 -6.33
N VAL A 38 13.34 -2.67 -5.72
CA VAL A 38 12.11 -1.88 -5.59
C VAL A 38 11.86 -1.53 -4.14
N VAL A 39 11.27 -0.35 -3.89
CA VAL A 39 10.81 0.04 -2.53
C VAL A 39 9.41 -0.50 -2.33
N ASP A 40 9.21 -1.28 -1.26
CA ASP A 40 7.88 -1.72 -0.85
C ASP A 40 7.40 -0.94 0.40
N PRO A 41 6.38 -0.09 0.25
CA PRO A 41 5.78 0.65 1.36
C PRO A 41 4.46 0.07 1.88
N GLN A 42 4.03 -1.13 1.47
CA GLN A 42 2.67 -1.63 1.79
C GLN A 42 2.50 -2.10 3.24
N PHE A 43 3.57 -2.60 3.88
CA PHE A 43 3.49 -3.30 5.17
C PHE A 43 4.12 -2.52 6.33
N VAL A 44 4.23 -1.20 6.20
CA VAL A 44 4.94 -0.35 7.17
C VAL A 44 4.37 -0.46 8.58
N GLU A 45 3.05 -0.62 8.74
CA GLU A 45 2.42 -0.73 10.06
C GLU A 45 2.81 -2.01 10.79
N GLN A 46 3.00 -3.11 10.04
CA GLN A 46 3.47 -4.39 10.59
C GLN A 46 5.00 -4.38 10.79
N MET A 47 5.72 -3.75 9.86
CA MET A 47 7.17 -3.84 9.73
C MET A 47 7.97 -2.77 10.48
N GLY A 48 7.37 -1.61 10.67
CA GLY A 48 7.98 -0.39 11.19
C GLY A 48 8.65 0.48 10.13
N SER A 49 8.85 -0.01 8.90
CA SER A 49 9.43 0.78 7.79
C SER A 49 9.10 0.20 6.41
N PRO A 50 9.24 1.01 5.35
CA PRO A 50 9.46 0.49 4.00
C PRO A 50 10.75 -0.32 3.94
N TYR A 51 10.95 -1.04 2.84
CA TYR A 51 12.19 -1.79 2.62
C TYR A 51 12.48 -1.96 1.12
N LEU A 52 13.76 -2.21 0.81
CA LEU A 52 14.19 -2.59 -0.53
C LEU A 52 13.98 -4.10 -0.75
N MET A 53 13.52 -4.44 -1.95
CA MET A 53 13.32 -5.81 -2.38
C MET A 53 13.94 -6.09 -3.76
N ALA A 54 14.77 -7.13 -3.87
CA ALA A 54 15.39 -7.56 -5.12
C ALA A 54 14.42 -8.38 -5.99
N HIS A 55 13.57 -7.71 -6.74
CA HIS A 55 12.45 -8.32 -7.46
C HIS A 55 12.81 -8.70 -8.91
N GLY A 56 13.72 -9.67 -9.08
CA GLY A 56 14.33 -10.02 -10.38
C GLY A 56 13.73 -11.22 -11.11
N MET A 57 12.70 -11.86 -10.56
CA MET A 57 12.04 -13.05 -11.11
C MET A 57 13.01 -14.18 -11.46
N GLY A 58 14.01 -14.42 -10.60
CA GLY A 58 15.03 -15.46 -10.77
C GLY A 58 16.27 -15.02 -11.56
N THR A 59 16.38 -13.75 -11.91
CA THR A 59 17.62 -13.13 -12.41
C THR A 59 18.10 -12.07 -11.42
N PRO A 60 19.35 -12.13 -10.94
CA PRO A 60 19.87 -11.10 -10.04
C PRO A 60 19.69 -9.69 -10.59
N VAL A 61 19.20 -8.78 -9.75
CA VAL A 61 18.99 -7.38 -10.13
C VAL A 61 20.28 -6.56 -10.01
N ALA A 62 20.32 -5.39 -10.65
CA ALA A 62 21.42 -4.44 -10.46
C ALA A 62 21.49 -3.97 -9.01
N ASN A 63 22.71 -3.77 -8.50
CA ASN A 63 22.94 -3.41 -7.11
C ASN A 63 22.22 -2.11 -6.71
N ALA A 64 21.65 -2.08 -5.51
CA ALA A 64 21.28 -0.81 -4.88
C ALA A 64 22.53 -0.18 -4.26
N HIS A 65 22.71 1.12 -4.43
CA HIS A 65 23.86 1.89 -4.00
C HIS A 65 23.46 3.13 -3.20
N THR A 66 24.21 3.44 -2.15
CA THR A 66 24.11 4.74 -1.48
C THR A 66 25.44 5.16 -0.86
N LYS A 67 25.52 6.44 -0.46
CA LYS A 67 26.68 7.01 0.22
C LYS A 67 26.27 7.62 1.54
N PHE A 68 27.14 7.46 2.53
CA PHE A 68 26.99 8.09 3.83
C PHE A 68 28.33 8.58 4.34
N LYS A 69 28.30 9.32 5.45
CA LYS A 69 29.50 9.91 6.04
C LYS A 69 29.76 9.32 7.42
N LEU A 70 31.01 8.92 7.65
CA LEU A 70 31.56 8.62 8.96
C LEU A 70 32.35 9.82 9.49
N ASP A 71 32.26 10.07 10.79
CA ASP A 71 32.95 11.20 11.44
C ASP A 71 34.32 10.78 12.00
N GLU A 72 34.45 9.50 12.35
CA GLU A 72 35.63 8.91 12.98
C GLU A 72 36.09 7.68 12.19
N ALA A 73 37.41 7.51 12.13
CA ALA A 73 38.00 6.28 11.61
C ALA A 73 37.96 5.21 12.70
N GLY A 74 37.67 3.96 12.32
CA GLY A 74 37.52 2.87 13.29
C GLY A 74 37.29 1.51 12.64
N GLU A 75 37.30 0.47 13.46
CA GLU A 75 36.74 -0.82 13.08
C GLU A 75 35.23 -0.76 13.34
N TYR A 76 34.43 -0.92 12.28
CA TYR A 76 32.98 -0.90 12.35
C TYR A 76 32.43 -2.31 12.22
N HIS A 77 31.56 -2.66 13.15
CA HIS A 77 30.67 -3.81 13.10
C HIS A 77 29.41 -3.43 12.31
N ILE A 78 28.95 -4.32 11.44
CA ILE A 78 27.85 -4.05 10.52
C ILE A 78 26.75 -5.08 10.76
N TRP A 79 25.53 -4.60 10.97
CA TRP A 79 24.32 -5.41 11.00
C TRP A 79 23.37 -4.96 9.91
N VAL A 80 22.70 -5.91 9.30
CA VAL A 80 21.68 -5.68 8.28
C VAL A 80 20.39 -6.29 8.77
N ARG A 81 19.30 -5.52 8.73
CA ARG A 81 17.98 -6.06 9.03
C ARG A 81 17.34 -6.56 7.74
N SER A 82 17.02 -7.85 7.75
CA SER A 82 16.62 -8.63 6.58
C SER A 82 15.68 -9.77 7.00
N LYS A 83 15.12 -10.45 5.99
CA LYS A 83 14.21 -11.58 6.17
C LYS A 83 14.45 -12.66 5.12
N ASN A 84 14.57 -13.89 5.57
CA ASN A 84 14.29 -15.05 4.74
C ASN A 84 12.77 -15.19 4.59
N TRP A 85 12.26 -14.82 3.43
CA TRP A 85 10.83 -14.79 3.15
C TRP A 85 10.23 -16.16 2.81
N ALA A 86 11.07 -17.16 2.56
CA ALA A 86 10.65 -18.54 2.31
C ALA A 86 11.57 -19.52 3.06
N PRO A 87 11.44 -19.62 4.40
CA PRO A 87 12.25 -20.53 5.21
C PRO A 87 11.88 -22.00 4.97
N GLY A 88 12.86 -22.90 5.07
CA GLY A 88 12.69 -24.35 4.95
C GLY A 88 14.04 -25.06 4.74
N ASP A 89 13.99 -26.34 4.36
CA ASP A 89 15.18 -27.20 4.17
C ASP A 89 15.81 -27.00 2.77
N TRP A 90 16.05 -25.75 2.40
CA TRP A 90 16.66 -25.32 1.13
C TRP A 90 17.46 -24.04 1.35
N GLU A 91 18.28 -23.65 0.36
CA GLU A 91 18.93 -22.35 0.44
C GLU A 91 17.90 -21.21 0.28
N ALA A 92 17.91 -20.24 1.20
CA ALA A 92 16.94 -19.13 1.23
C ALA A 92 16.86 -18.38 -0.11
N PRO A 93 15.70 -18.22 -0.75
CA PRO A 93 15.65 -17.61 -2.08
C PRO A 93 16.06 -16.13 -2.10
N GLY A 94 15.84 -15.37 -1.01
CA GLY A 94 16.14 -13.94 -0.97
C GLY A 94 17.57 -13.59 -0.54
N ARG A 95 18.58 -14.36 -0.97
CA ARG A 95 19.98 -14.13 -0.53
C ARG A 95 20.61 -12.93 -1.22
N PHE A 96 21.36 -12.16 -0.44
CA PHE A 96 22.14 -11.01 -0.92
C PHE A 96 23.40 -10.82 -0.07
N GLN A 97 24.29 -9.94 -0.53
CA GLN A 97 25.50 -9.52 0.21
C GLN A 97 25.60 -8.01 0.27
N VAL A 98 26.43 -7.52 1.20
CA VAL A 98 26.81 -6.10 1.29
C VAL A 98 28.25 -5.92 0.83
N ALA A 99 28.50 -4.88 0.04
CA ALA A 99 29.86 -4.40 -0.21
C ALA A 99 30.05 -3.00 0.34
N ILE A 100 31.24 -2.74 0.91
CA ILE A 100 31.62 -1.44 1.47
C ILE A 100 32.84 -0.92 0.70
N ASN A 101 32.73 0.25 0.09
CA ASN A 101 33.77 0.82 -0.78
C ASN A 101 34.25 -0.16 -1.86
N GLY A 102 33.32 -0.92 -2.45
CA GLY A 102 33.60 -1.94 -3.47
C GLY A 102 34.16 -3.27 -2.94
N GLN A 103 34.35 -3.43 -1.63
CA GLN A 103 34.77 -4.69 -1.03
C GLN A 103 33.57 -5.44 -0.43
N THR A 104 33.24 -6.60 -1.00
CA THR A 104 32.17 -7.48 -0.51
C THR A 104 32.54 -8.10 0.85
N LEU A 105 31.59 -8.03 1.78
CA LEU A 105 31.69 -8.70 3.08
C LEU A 105 31.44 -10.21 2.92
N PRO A 106 32.04 -11.06 3.78
CA PRO A 106 32.01 -12.51 3.58
C PRO A 106 30.63 -13.15 3.84
N GLU A 107 29.79 -12.51 4.65
CA GLU A 107 28.51 -13.08 5.07
C GLU A 107 27.45 -12.97 3.98
N THR A 108 26.61 -14.00 3.87
CA THR A 108 25.40 -13.99 3.03
C THR A 108 24.19 -13.71 3.92
N LEU A 109 23.36 -12.76 3.52
CA LEU A 109 22.23 -12.24 4.29
C LEU A 109 20.90 -12.71 3.69
N GLY A 110 19.79 -12.42 4.36
CA GLY A 110 18.45 -12.87 3.95
C GLY A 110 18.23 -14.35 4.26
N THR A 111 18.91 -14.88 5.27
CA THR A 111 18.92 -16.32 5.60
C THR A 111 18.10 -16.65 6.84
N THR A 112 17.88 -15.67 7.72
CA THR A 112 17.16 -15.85 8.97
C THR A 112 15.64 -15.72 8.79
N PRO A 113 14.82 -16.68 9.27
CA PRO A 113 13.36 -16.58 9.22
C PRO A 113 12.82 -15.38 9.99
N GLY A 114 11.86 -14.67 9.40
CA GLY A 114 11.30 -13.45 9.97
C GLY A 114 12.28 -12.27 9.91
N TRP A 115 11.78 -11.08 10.22
CA TRP A 115 12.60 -9.88 10.19
C TRP A 115 13.53 -9.79 11.39
N SER A 116 14.83 -9.74 11.13
CA SER A 116 15.85 -9.77 12.18
C SER A 116 17.15 -9.12 11.73
N TRP A 117 17.98 -8.74 12.69
CA TRP A 117 19.33 -8.23 12.44
C TRP A 117 20.30 -9.40 12.21
N GLU A 118 20.84 -9.50 11.01
CA GLU A 118 21.91 -10.40 10.60
C GLU A 118 23.26 -9.66 10.65
N TYR A 119 24.27 -10.26 11.27
CA TYR A 119 25.60 -9.66 11.34
C TYR A 119 26.32 -9.85 10.00
N ALA A 120 26.66 -8.75 9.32
CA ALA A 120 27.28 -8.78 8.00
C ALA A 120 28.82 -8.84 8.06
N GLY A 121 29.40 -8.61 9.24
CA GLY A 121 30.84 -8.65 9.46
C GLY A 121 31.39 -7.32 10.00
N LYS A 122 32.71 -7.16 9.89
CA LYS A 122 33.41 -5.95 10.32
C LYS A 122 34.44 -5.47 9.31
N VAL A 123 34.66 -4.17 9.29
CA VAL A 123 35.58 -3.51 8.34
C VAL A 123 36.25 -2.30 8.99
N SER A 124 37.53 -2.10 8.67
CA SER A 124 38.26 -0.89 9.08
C SER A 124 37.98 0.25 8.09
N LEU A 125 37.33 1.32 8.56
CA LEU A 125 36.93 2.46 7.75
C LEU A 125 37.63 3.74 8.21
N LYS A 126 37.85 4.65 7.26
CA LYS A 126 38.33 6.00 7.54
C LYS A 126 37.15 6.93 7.75
N ALA A 127 37.34 8.01 8.50
CA ALA A 127 36.41 9.13 8.51
C ALA A 127 36.25 9.69 7.09
N GLY A 128 35.02 10.10 6.74
CA GLY A 128 34.66 10.63 5.44
C GLY A 128 33.56 9.84 4.74
N ALA A 129 33.46 10.04 3.42
CA ALA A 129 32.47 9.36 2.60
C ALA A 129 32.75 7.85 2.54
N THR A 130 31.70 7.06 2.72
CA THR A 130 31.69 5.60 2.59
C THR A 130 30.56 5.22 1.66
N GLU A 131 30.84 4.28 0.76
CA GLU A 131 29.89 3.74 -0.21
C GLU A 131 29.43 2.36 0.23
N ILE A 132 28.15 2.06 0.01
CA ILE A 132 27.55 0.77 0.28
C ILE A 132 26.75 0.28 -0.91
N ASP A 133 26.89 -1.02 -1.21
CA ASP A 133 26.14 -1.71 -2.24
C ASP A 133 25.39 -2.92 -1.66
N LEU A 134 24.13 -3.11 -2.06
CA LEU A 134 23.38 -4.35 -1.88
C LEU A 134 23.47 -5.19 -3.15
N ILE A 135 24.04 -6.38 -3.03
CA ILE A 135 24.31 -7.30 -4.15
C ILE A 135 23.33 -8.46 -4.07
N ASP A 136 22.34 -8.46 -4.95
CA ASP A 136 21.41 -9.60 -5.10
C ASP A 136 22.16 -10.81 -5.67
N LEU A 137 21.98 -11.97 -5.05
CA LEU A 137 22.61 -13.22 -5.49
C LEU A 137 21.68 -14.14 -6.27
N THR A 138 20.37 -13.84 -6.31
CA THR A 138 19.35 -14.85 -6.63
C THR A 138 18.28 -14.36 -7.60
N GLY A 139 17.90 -13.08 -7.54
CA GLY A 139 16.73 -12.58 -8.26
C GLY A 139 15.38 -12.90 -7.60
N PHE A 140 15.36 -13.45 -6.38
CA PHE A 140 14.12 -13.87 -5.71
C PHE A 140 13.87 -13.13 -4.39
N ASN A 141 13.60 -11.83 -4.48
CA ASN A 141 13.08 -11.00 -3.41
C ASN A 141 13.95 -10.95 -2.15
N GLY A 142 15.27 -10.79 -2.30
CA GLY A 142 16.11 -10.40 -1.17
C GLY A 142 15.60 -9.11 -0.53
N ARG A 143 15.61 -9.02 0.80
CA ARG A 143 14.98 -7.91 1.55
C ARG A 143 15.96 -7.25 2.49
N CYS A 144 16.01 -5.93 2.45
CA CYS A 144 16.81 -5.11 3.35
C CYS A 144 16.01 -3.86 3.71
N ASP A 145 15.78 -3.62 4.99
CA ASP A 145 15.10 -2.42 5.46
C ASP A 145 16.05 -1.45 6.17
N ALA A 146 17.08 -1.93 6.84
CA ALA A 146 18.06 -1.06 7.51
C ALA A 146 19.45 -1.68 7.64
N ILE A 147 20.46 -0.82 7.71
CA ILE A 147 21.87 -1.19 7.87
C ILE A 147 22.46 -0.34 8.98
N PHE A 148 23.05 -0.99 9.98
CA PHE A 148 23.59 -0.34 11.16
C PHE A 148 25.10 -0.56 11.28
N PHE A 149 25.83 0.54 11.41
CA PHE A 149 27.26 0.57 11.66
C PHE A 149 27.51 1.00 13.10
N SER A 150 28.36 0.27 13.83
CA SER A 150 28.81 0.70 15.16
C SER A 150 30.29 0.36 15.37
N THR A 151 31.02 1.25 16.06
CA THR A 151 32.38 0.95 16.54
C THR A 151 32.39 0.08 17.81
N ASP A 152 31.23 -0.19 18.41
CA ASP A 152 31.05 -1.19 19.45
C ASP A 152 30.26 -2.39 18.91
N GLU A 153 30.48 -3.59 19.47
CA GLU A 153 29.78 -4.82 19.06
C GLU A 153 28.37 -4.91 19.70
N THR A 154 27.59 -3.82 19.63
CA THR A 154 26.23 -3.79 20.19
C THR A 154 25.21 -4.20 19.13
N THR A 155 24.57 -5.34 19.32
CA THR A 155 23.44 -5.77 18.49
C THR A 155 22.27 -4.80 18.63
N PRO A 156 21.67 -4.33 17.52
CA PRO A 156 20.45 -3.53 17.56
C PRO A 156 19.26 -4.25 18.21
N PRO A 157 18.25 -3.51 18.72
CA PRO A 157 17.07 -4.10 19.34
C PRO A 157 16.20 -4.86 18.33
N ARG A 158 15.46 -5.87 18.82
CA ARG A 158 14.64 -6.76 18.00
C ARG A 158 13.13 -6.47 18.05
N GLY A 159 12.60 -6.06 19.21
CA GLY A 159 11.15 -5.89 19.38
C GLY A 159 10.63 -4.62 18.69
N ASN A 160 9.46 -4.68 18.04
CA ASN A 160 8.94 -3.57 17.22
C ASN A 160 8.86 -2.22 17.95
N ALA A 161 8.33 -2.19 19.18
CA ALA A 161 8.23 -0.94 19.95
C ALA A 161 9.61 -0.37 20.37
N GLU A 162 10.53 -1.26 20.77
CA GLU A 162 11.90 -0.88 21.10
C GLU A 162 12.65 -0.41 19.85
N LEU A 163 12.43 -1.07 18.71
CA LEU A 163 13.02 -0.74 17.43
C LEU A 163 12.57 0.65 16.96
N ALA A 164 11.28 0.97 17.01
CA ALA A 164 10.77 2.29 16.63
C ALA A 164 11.41 3.41 17.48
N THR A 165 11.45 3.23 18.80
CA THR A 165 12.08 4.19 19.72
C THR A 165 13.58 4.33 19.46
N TRP A 166 14.25 3.22 19.20
CA TRP A 166 15.68 3.20 18.89
C TRP A 166 15.98 3.87 17.56
N ARG A 167 15.22 3.59 16.49
CA ARG A 167 15.38 4.24 15.18
C ARG A 167 15.22 5.75 15.28
N MET A 168 14.18 6.22 15.96
CA MET A 168 13.99 7.66 16.17
C MET A 168 15.20 8.29 16.88
N LYS A 169 15.79 7.59 17.85
CA LYS A 169 16.99 8.06 18.55
C LYS A 169 18.24 8.07 17.67
N GLU A 170 18.51 6.98 16.95
CA GLU A 170 19.72 6.87 16.12
C GLU A 170 19.66 7.80 14.89
N SER A 171 18.46 8.02 14.33
CA SER A 171 18.23 8.96 13.23
C SER A 171 18.06 10.42 13.70
N ASN A 172 18.16 10.69 15.01
CA ASN A 172 17.92 12.00 15.62
C ASN A 172 16.58 12.63 15.15
N GLU A 173 15.56 11.80 15.02
CA GLU A 173 14.25 12.17 14.50
C GLU A 173 13.45 12.94 15.57
N ALA A 174 12.88 14.08 15.19
CA ALA A 174 12.03 14.86 16.10
C ALA A 174 10.78 14.08 16.55
N SER A 175 10.19 14.43 17.70
CA SER A 175 8.98 13.75 18.20
C SER A 175 7.71 14.04 17.39
N SER A 176 7.71 15.07 16.55
CA SER A 176 6.59 15.46 15.68
C SER A 176 7.11 15.93 14.31
N PRO A 177 6.27 15.96 13.26
CA PRO A 177 6.63 16.59 11.99
C PRO A 177 7.11 18.03 12.19
N GLU A 178 8.17 18.41 11.48
CA GLU A 178 8.73 19.78 11.55
C GLU A 178 8.02 20.74 10.62
N GLU A 179 7.47 20.23 9.51
CA GLU A 179 6.75 21.00 8.52
C GLU A 179 5.23 20.81 8.69
N VAL A 180 4.49 21.90 8.61
CA VAL A 180 3.03 21.94 8.66
C VAL A 180 2.51 22.63 7.41
N LEU A 181 1.61 21.98 6.68
CA LEU A 181 0.98 22.50 5.48
C LEU A 181 -0.54 22.56 5.64
N GLU A 182 -1.14 23.67 5.20
CA GLU A 182 -2.58 23.94 5.29
C GLU A 182 -3.25 23.87 3.91
N PHE A 183 -4.43 23.24 3.89
CA PHE A 183 -5.25 22.99 2.71
C PHE A 183 -6.74 23.13 3.04
N ASP A 184 -7.57 23.29 2.01
CA ASP A 184 -9.03 23.29 2.17
C ASP A 184 -9.56 21.85 2.28
N LEU A 185 -8.86 20.91 1.64
CA LEU A 185 -9.19 19.48 1.66
C LEU A 185 -7.90 18.64 1.62
N VAL A 186 -7.81 17.65 2.51
CA VAL A 186 -6.77 16.61 2.46
C VAL A 186 -7.40 15.30 1.98
N VAL A 187 -6.90 14.77 0.87
CA VAL A 187 -7.30 13.48 0.30
C VAL A 187 -6.15 12.49 0.45
N VAL A 188 -6.37 11.38 1.14
CA VAL A 188 -5.34 10.36 1.36
C VAL A 188 -5.68 9.11 0.56
N GLY A 189 -4.79 8.75 -0.37
CA GLY A 189 -4.92 7.61 -1.27
C GLY A 189 -5.06 8.02 -2.73
N GLY A 190 -3.98 7.90 -3.51
CA GLY A 190 -3.92 8.22 -4.95
C GLY A 190 -4.60 7.22 -5.89
N GLY A 191 -5.59 6.45 -5.41
CA GLY A 191 -6.42 5.58 -6.25
C GLY A 191 -7.37 6.36 -7.17
N ILE A 192 -8.15 5.65 -7.99
CA ILE A 192 -9.15 6.30 -8.88
C ILE A 192 -10.16 7.15 -8.08
N ALA A 193 -10.58 6.68 -6.90
CA ALA A 193 -11.44 7.43 -5.99
C ALA A 193 -10.80 8.75 -5.51
N GLY A 194 -9.59 8.69 -4.93
CA GLY A 194 -8.91 9.89 -4.43
C GLY A 194 -8.55 10.88 -5.53
N CYS A 195 -8.10 10.40 -6.69
CA CYS A 195 -7.86 11.27 -7.85
C CYS A 195 -9.15 11.97 -8.32
N ALA A 196 -10.28 11.24 -8.37
CA ALA A 196 -11.56 11.80 -8.77
C ALA A 196 -12.07 12.84 -7.77
N SER A 197 -11.88 12.59 -6.46
CA SER A 197 -12.18 13.54 -5.39
C SER A 197 -11.36 14.82 -5.53
N ALA A 198 -10.04 14.69 -5.69
CA ALA A 198 -9.15 15.82 -5.84
C ALA A 198 -9.49 16.69 -7.06
N ILE A 199 -9.74 16.07 -8.22
CA ILE A 199 -10.16 16.79 -9.43
C ILE A 199 -11.50 17.49 -9.23
N ALA A 200 -12.50 16.81 -8.67
CA ALA A 200 -13.83 17.38 -8.48
C ALA A 200 -13.82 18.58 -7.52
N ALA A 201 -13.05 18.52 -6.44
CA ALA A 201 -12.87 19.62 -5.50
C ALA A 201 -12.07 20.78 -6.12
N ALA A 202 -10.94 20.47 -6.77
CA ALA A 202 -10.07 21.47 -7.37
C ALA A 202 -10.74 22.25 -8.52
N GLU A 203 -11.62 21.62 -9.29
CA GLU A 203 -12.38 22.30 -10.35
C GLU A 203 -13.37 23.35 -9.83
N GLN A 204 -13.71 23.30 -8.55
CA GLN A 204 -14.51 24.30 -7.86
C GLN A 204 -13.67 25.27 -7.01
N GLY A 205 -12.34 25.21 -7.13
CA GLY A 205 -11.42 26.19 -6.55
C GLY A 205 -10.80 25.80 -5.21
N LEU A 206 -11.10 24.63 -4.64
CA LEU A 206 -10.48 24.18 -3.39
C LEU A 206 -8.99 23.91 -3.61
N LYS A 207 -8.16 24.27 -2.63
CA LYS A 207 -6.76 23.90 -2.53
C LYS A 207 -6.67 22.51 -1.89
N VAL A 208 -6.24 21.52 -2.66
CA VAL A 208 -6.27 20.10 -2.28
C VAL A 208 -4.87 19.55 -2.07
N ALA A 209 -4.63 18.85 -0.96
CA ALA A 209 -3.51 17.93 -0.85
C ALA A 209 -3.96 16.52 -1.26
N LEU A 210 -3.29 15.92 -2.25
CA LEU A 210 -3.48 14.52 -2.62
C LEU A 210 -2.25 13.72 -2.19
N ILE A 211 -2.39 12.96 -1.11
CA ILE A 211 -1.30 12.20 -0.47
C ILE A 211 -1.36 10.76 -0.96
N HIS A 212 -0.25 10.24 -1.49
CA HIS A 212 -0.15 8.86 -1.97
C HIS A 212 1.19 8.24 -1.60
N ASP A 213 1.13 7.05 -1.00
CA ASP A 213 2.24 6.25 -0.48
C ASP A 213 3.22 5.74 -1.54
N ARG A 214 2.88 5.85 -2.83
CA ARG A 214 3.65 5.28 -3.95
C ARG A 214 3.98 6.33 -5.02
N PRO A 215 4.97 6.06 -5.90
CA PRO A 215 5.41 7.04 -6.89
C PRO A 215 4.36 7.28 -7.99
N VAL A 216 3.40 6.36 -8.16
CA VAL A 216 2.48 6.37 -9.29
C VAL A 216 1.02 6.28 -8.88
N LEU A 217 0.17 7.10 -9.49
CA LEU A 217 -1.27 7.14 -9.20
C LEU A 217 -2.03 5.95 -9.81
N GLY A 218 -3.17 5.61 -9.21
CA GLY A 218 -4.14 4.64 -9.74
C GLY A 218 -4.50 3.51 -8.78
N GLY A 219 -3.79 3.36 -7.66
CA GLY A 219 -4.03 2.26 -6.72
C GLY A 219 -3.82 0.91 -7.42
N ASN A 220 -4.85 0.05 -7.44
CA ASN A 220 -4.79 -1.24 -8.16
C ASN A 220 -4.72 -1.06 -9.70
N ALA A 221 -5.08 0.11 -10.25
CA ALA A 221 -4.93 0.44 -11.68
C ALA A 221 -3.61 1.16 -12.03
N SER A 222 -2.65 1.18 -11.11
CA SER A 222 -1.27 1.62 -11.38
C SER A 222 -0.54 0.67 -12.34
N SER A 223 0.59 1.12 -12.88
CA SER A 223 1.48 0.23 -13.64
C SER A 223 2.17 -0.84 -12.77
N GLU A 224 2.10 -0.71 -11.45
CA GLU A 224 2.70 -1.62 -10.47
C GLU A 224 1.81 -2.82 -10.13
N ILE A 225 0.47 -2.68 -10.21
CA ILE A 225 -0.50 -3.74 -9.94
C ILE A 225 -1.26 -4.16 -11.20
N ARG A 226 -1.54 -3.24 -12.13
CA ARG A 226 -2.06 -3.49 -13.49
C ARG A 226 -3.44 -4.15 -13.56
N VAL A 227 -4.36 -3.81 -12.65
CA VAL A 227 -5.78 -4.14 -12.80
C VAL A 227 -6.46 -3.08 -13.69
N HIS A 228 -7.12 -3.49 -14.77
CA HIS A 228 -7.88 -2.54 -15.59
C HIS A 228 -9.15 -2.07 -14.85
N THR A 229 -9.58 -0.85 -15.13
CA THR A 229 -10.81 -0.29 -14.57
C THR A 229 -12.07 -0.89 -15.20
N LEU A 230 -13.07 -1.16 -14.36
CA LEU A 230 -14.41 -1.63 -14.71
C LEU A 230 -15.47 -0.78 -14.01
N GLY A 231 -16.72 -1.00 -14.39
CA GLY A 231 -17.89 -0.24 -13.95
C GLY A 231 -18.33 0.79 -14.98
N ILE A 232 -19.43 1.46 -14.70
CA ILE A 232 -19.93 2.57 -15.53
C ILE A 232 -19.42 3.91 -14.99
N TYR A 233 -19.64 4.95 -15.81
CA TYR A 233 -19.22 6.31 -15.48
C TYR A 233 -20.23 7.11 -14.66
N GLY A 234 -21.49 6.70 -14.65
CA GLY A 234 -22.58 7.41 -13.96
C GLY A 234 -22.69 8.88 -14.37
N HIS A 235 -22.66 9.78 -13.38
CA HIS A 235 -22.70 11.23 -13.59
C HIS A 235 -21.34 11.83 -13.98
N PHE A 236 -20.24 11.09 -13.83
CA PHE A 236 -18.88 11.63 -13.75
C PHE A 236 -17.97 11.20 -14.92
N GLU A 237 -18.55 10.85 -16.07
CA GLU A 237 -17.81 10.38 -17.25
C GLU A 237 -16.62 11.26 -17.62
N ARG A 238 -16.79 12.57 -17.55
CA ARG A 238 -15.72 13.54 -17.84
C ARG A 238 -14.51 13.34 -16.94
N ILE A 239 -14.70 13.26 -15.62
CA ILE A 239 -13.59 13.09 -14.66
C ILE A 239 -13.03 11.67 -14.78
N LEU A 240 -13.88 10.66 -14.88
CA LEU A 240 -13.43 9.27 -14.90
C LEU A 240 -12.64 8.91 -16.15
N ARG A 241 -12.98 9.45 -17.33
CA ARG A 241 -12.17 9.27 -18.55
C ARG A 241 -10.77 9.89 -18.46
N MET A 242 -10.54 10.82 -17.53
CA MET A 242 -9.21 11.35 -17.28
C MET A 242 -8.32 10.36 -16.50
N LEU A 243 -8.93 9.42 -15.77
CA LEU A 243 -8.30 8.62 -14.73
C LEU A 243 -8.30 7.12 -15.01
N ASP A 244 -9.31 6.65 -15.74
CA ASP A 244 -9.57 5.24 -15.97
C ASP A 244 -8.51 4.59 -16.88
N THR A 245 -8.71 3.33 -17.22
CA THR A 245 -7.85 2.60 -18.14
C THR A 245 -8.61 2.20 -19.39
N GLU A 246 -7.88 1.98 -20.48
CA GLU A 246 -8.38 1.15 -21.58
C GLU A 246 -8.63 -0.29 -21.08
N HIS A 247 -9.39 -1.06 -21.86
CA HIS A 247 -9.68 -2.46 -21.52
C HIS A 247 -8.65 -3.40 -22.17
N TYR A 248 -7.56 -3.65 -21.45
CA TYR A 248 -6.55 -4.66 -21.76
C TYR A 248 -6.54 -5.79 -20.71
N PRO A 249 -5.95 -6.96 -20.99
CA PRO A 249 -5.83 -8.04 -20.00
C PRO A 249 -5.16 -7.57 -18.71
N ASN A 250 -5.60 -8.05 -17.54
CA ASN A 250 -4.89 -7.72 -16.30
C ASN A 250 -3.42 -8.14 -16.37
N GLY A 251 -2.53 -7.34 -15.76
CA GLY A 251 -1.09 -7.54 -15.85
C GLY A 251 -0.41 -6.88 -17.06
N SER A 252 -1.18 -6.25 -17.97
CA SER A 252 -0.62 -5.66 -19.20
C SER A 252 0.32 -4.47 -18.97
N PRO A 253 1.47 -4.41 -19.67
CA PRO A 253 2.37 -3.25 -19.61
C PRO A 253 1.74 -1.97 -20.15
N GLU A 254 0.65 -2.06 -20.92
CA GLU A 254 -0.16 -0.93 -21.40
C GLU A 254 -0.67 -0.05 -20.26
N ALA A 255 -0.76 -0.57 -19.02
CA ALA A 255 -1.10 0.21 -17.83
C ALA A 255 -0.17 1.41 -17.60
N TYR A 256 1.06 1.36 -18.10
CA TYR A 256 2.00 2.50 -18.05
C TYR A 256 1.49 3.72 -18.84
N GLN A 257 0.80 3.52 -19.97
CA GLN A 257 0.24 4.63 -20.74
C GLN A 257 -0.92 5.30 -20.01
N ASP A 258 -1.76 4.51 -19.33
CA ASP A 258 -2.86 5.03 -18.54
C ASP A 258 -2.40 5.71 -17.25
N GLU A 259 -1.29 5.26 -16.68
CA GLU A 259 -0.61 5.98 -15.59
C GLU A 259 -0.12 7.37 -16.02
N ILE A 260 0.58 7.48 -17.16
CA ILE A 260 0.99 8.78 -17.73
C ILE A 260 -0.22 9.68 -17.95
N LYS A 261 -1.30 9.13 -18.54
CA LYS A 261 -2.57 9.84 -18.75
C LYS A 261 -3.13 10.38 -17.44
N ARG A 262 -3.12 9.57 -16.38
CA ARG A 262 -3.64 9.90 -15.06
C ARG A 262 -2.84 11.02 -14.40
N HIS A 263 -1.52 10.89 -14.34
CA HIS A 263 -0.63 11.94 -13.82
C HIS A 263 -0.84 13.26 -14.52
N LYS A 264 -0.77 13.27 -15.86
CA LYS A 264 -1.02 14.47 -16.67
C LYS A 264 -2.36 15.14 -16.36
N ASN A 265 -3.40 14.36 -16.07
CA ASN A 265 -4.72 14.90 -15.77
C ASN A 265 -4.89 15.38 -14.33
N VAL A 266 -4.12 14.88 -13.37
CA VAL A 266 -4.12 15.38 -11.99
C VAL A 266 -3.21 16.62 -11.88
N GLU A 267 -2.01 16.54 -12.42
CA GLU A 267 -0.96 17.57 -12.32
C GLU A 267 -1.26 18.84 -13.13
N LYS A 268 -2.25 18.82 -14.05
CA LYS A 268 -2.66 20.03 -14.79
C LYS A 268 -3.40 21.05 -13.93
N TYR A 269 -3.86 20.67 -12.73
CA TYR A 269 -4.56 21.57 -11.81
C TYR A 269 -3.56 22.18 -10.83
N GLU A 270 -3.35 23.50 -10.91
CA GLU A 270 -2.37 24.22 -10.07
C GLU A 270 -2.74 24.20 -8.57
N ASN A 271 -4.02 23.98 -8.24
CA ASN A 271 -4.54 23.88 -6.88
C ASN A 271 -4.64 22.44 -6.35
N ILE A 272 -4.15 21.44 -7.09
CA ILE A 272 -3.88 20.10 -6.54
C ILE A 272 -2.39 20.01 -6.23
N HIS A 273 -2.07 19.92 -4.95
CA HIS A 273 -0.72 19.63 -4.48
C HIS A 273 -0.58 18.13 -4.34
N LEU A 274 0.12 17.51 -5.30
CA LEU A 274 0.32 16.08 -5.35
C LEU A 274 1.56 15.68 -4.54
N PHE A 275 1.36 14.79 -3.57
CA PHE A 275 2.39 14.23 -2.69
C PHE A 275 2.51 12.73 -2.97
N THR A 276 3.23 12.33 -4.02
CA THR A 276 3.60 10.92 -4.28
C THR A 276 4.80 10.51 -3.43
N ASN A 277 4.91 9.22 -3.13
CA ASN A 277 5.86 8.70 -2.13
C ASN A 277 5.67 9.29 -0.73
N TRP A 278 4.44 9.69 -0.36
CA TRP A 278 4.10 10.14 0.99
C TRP A 278 3.06 9.20 1.61
N ARG A 279 3.47 8.43 2.62
CA ARG A 279 2.59 7.53 3.36
C ARG A 279 2.07 8.24 4.61
N ALA A 280 0.76 8.39 4.73
CA ALA A 280 0.15 8.78 6.00
C ALA A 280 0.44 7.71 7.06
N TYR A 281 0.72 8.11 8.29
CA TYR A 281 0.99 7.19 9.40
C TYR A 281 0.24 7.54 10.69
N ASP A 282 -0.47 8.68 10.71
CA ASP A 282 -1.29 9.08 11.85
C ASP A 282 -2.43 10.02 11.43
N ALA A 283 -3.54 9.99 12.16
CA ALA A 283 -4.64 10.95 12.08
C ALA A 283 -4.91 11.51 13.48
N ASN A 284 -4.46 12.74 13.70
CA ASN A 284 -4.54 13.42 14.99
C ASN A 284 -5.97 13.94 15.20
N THR A 285 -6.60 13.58 16.31
CA THR A 285 -7.99 13.95 16.61
C THR A 285 -8.14 14.74 17.91
N ASN A 286 -9.19 15.55 17.94
CA ASN A 286 -9.68 16.23 19.13
C ASN A 286 -11.18 15.94 19.26
N GLY A 287 -11.50 15.00 20.16
CA GLY A 287 -12.83 14.41 20.21
C GLY A 287 -13.14 13.64 18.93
N ASN A 288 -14.23 14.00 18.27
CA ASN A 288 -14.72 13.38 17.03
C ASN A 288 -14.29 14.13 15.76
N ARG A 289 -13.30 15.02 15.84
CA ARG A 289 -12.80 15.80 14.70
C ARG A 289 -11.32 15.51 14.46
N ILE A 290 -10.96 15.29 13.19
CA ILE A 290 -9.56 15.22 12.76
C ILE A 290 -9.02 16.65 12.67
N GLU A 291 -7.89 16.91 13.34
CA GLU A 291 -7.16 18.18 13.26
C GLU A 291 -6.07 18.13 12.18
N SER A 292 -5.40 16.99 12.04
CA SER A 292 -4.36 16.81 11.03
C SER A 292 -4.10 15.35 10.67
N VAL A 293 -3.54 15.13 9.49
CA VAL A 293 -2.94 13.85 9.09
C VAL A 293 -1.44 14.04 8.98
N ASP A 294 -0.66 13.16 9.59
CA ASP A 294 0.80 13.19 9.46
C ASP A 294 1.24 12.15 8.41
N ALA A 295 2.15 12.54 7.53
CA ALA A 295 2.69 11.64 6.51
C ALA A 295 4.22 11.70 6.43
N ARG A 296 4.82 10.59 6.02
CA ARG A 296 6.26 10.40 5.87
C ARG A 296 6.60 10.07 4.43
N HIS A 297 7.67 10.68 3.90
CA HIS A 297 8.21 10.33 2.60
C HIS A 297 8.79 8.91 2.63
N THR A 298 8.35 8.03 1.74
CA THR A 298 8.65 6.59 1.77
C THR A 298 10.07 6.24 1.35
N SER A 299 10.86 7.21 0.89
CA SER A 299 12.29 7.02 0.58
C SER A 299 13.21 8.09 1.18
N GLU A 300 12.69 9.10 1.88
CA GLU A 300 13.54 10.17 2.46
C GLU A 300 13.33 10.32 3.96
N GLY A 301 12.31 9.68 4.53
CA GLY A 301 11.98 9.79 5.96
C GLY A 301 11.46 11.17 6.39
N LYS A 302 11.42 12.17 5.51
CA LYS A 302 10.84 13.51 5.78
C LYS A 302 9.40 13.38 6.23
N ARG A 303 8.97 14.21 7.18
CA ARG A 303 7.61 14.20 7.73
C ARG A 303 6.94 15.55 7.60
N ILE A 304 5.68 15.52 7.19
CA ILE A 304 4.83 16.71 7.06
C ILE A 304 3.52 16.43 7.81
N ARG A 305 3.03 17.44 8.52
CA ARG A 305 1.69 17.50 9.07
C ARG A 305 0.76 18.26 8.13
N PHE A 306 -0.33 17.62 7.73
CA PHE A 306 -1.34 18.18 6.83
C PHE A 306 -2.59 18.58 7.62
N VAL A 307 -2.89 19.86 7.61
CA VAL A 307 -4.05 20.45 8.30
C VAL A 307 -5.10 20.84 7.27
N ALA A 308 -6.34 20.45 7.50
CA ALA A 308 -7.49 20.86 6.71
C ALA A 308 -8.77 20.79 7.55
N PRO A 309 -9.81 21.54 7.18
CA PRO A 309 -11.09 21.44 7.89
C PRO A 309 -11.81 20.12 7.60
N ARG A 310 -11.53 19.45 6.47
CA ARG A 310 -12.11 18.17 6.06
C ARG A 310 -11.07 17.22 5.46
N PHE A 311 -11.30 15.92 5.62
CA PHE A 311 -10.42 14.85 5.17
C PHE A 311 -11.19 13.81 4.36
N VAL A 312 -10.53 13.20 3.37
CA VAL A 312 -11.08 12.09 2.58
C VAL A 312 -10.18 10.87 2.74
N ASP A 313 -10.72 9.79 3.31
CA ASP A 313 -10.07 8.50 3.31
C ASP A 313 -10.40 7.73 2.01
N SER A 314 -9.38 7.63 1.15
CA SER A 314 -9.38 6.83 -0.06
C SER A 314 -8.22 5.85 -0.11
N THR A 315 -7.73 5.45 1.08
CA THR A 315 -6.59 4.52 1.22
C THR A 315 -6.95 3.08 0.86
N GLY A 316 -8.25 2.76 0.79
CA GLY A 316 -8.76 1.40 0.54
C GLY A 316 -8.73 0.49 1.76
N ASP A 317 -7.74 0.66 2.65
CA ASP A 317 -7.66 -0.01 3.96
C ASP A 317 -8.38 0.75 5.09
N GLY A 318 -8.86 1.98 4.81
CA GLY A 318 -9.57 2.80 5.79
C GLY A 318 -8.66 3.34 6.90
N TRP A 319 -7.38 3.58 6.61
CA TRP A 319 -6.37 3.98 7.61
C TRP A 319 -6.68 5.28 8.32
N ILE A 320 -7.14 6.30 7.61
CA ILE A 320 -7.44 7.61 8.22
C ILE A 320 -8.66 7.48 9.14
N GLY A 321 -9.70 6.77 8.69
CA GLY A 321 -10.84 6.46 9.55
C GLY A 321 -10.44 5.63 10.76
N PHE A 322 -9.65 4.59 10.57
CA PHE A 322 -9.18 3.71 11.65
C PHE A 322 -8.38 4.49 12.71
N TRP A 323 -7.39 5.29 12.31
CA TRP A 323 -6.60 6.10 13.24
C TRP A 323 -7.43 7.20 13.91
N ALA A 324 -8.39 7.78 13.20
CA ALA A 324 -9.28 8.78 13.76
C ALA A 324 -10.31 8.22 14.77
N GLY A 325 -10.46 6.89 14.85
CA GLY A 325 -11.46 6.23 15.69
C GLY A 325 -12.85 6.12 15.05
N ALA A 326 -12.93 6.14 13.72
CA ALA A 326 -14.18 5.87 13.02
C ALA A 326 -14.64 4.41 13.25
N ASP A 327 -15.95 4.23 13.40
CA ASP A 327 -16.55 2.89 13.43
C ASP A 327 -16.27 2.16 12.10
N PHE A 328 -15.94 0.87 12.16
CA PHE A 328 -15.67 0.07 10.96
C PHE A 328 -16.11 -1.39 11.13
N MET A 329 -16.29 -2.07 10.00
CA MET A 329 -16.53 -3.50 9.87
C MET A 329 -15.36 -4.16 9.14
N TYR A 330 -15.13 -5.44 9.42
CA TYR A 330 -14.18 -6.29 8.71
C TYR A 330 -14.77 -7.70 8.61
N GLY A 331 -14.39 -8.46 7.59
CA GLY A 331 -14.88 -9.83 7.44
C GLY A 331 -16.25 -9.94 6.79
N ARG A 332 -16.91 -11.10 6.90
CA ARG A 332 -18.29 -11.33 6.47
C ARG A 332 -19.23 -11.20 7.65
N GLU A 333 -20.27 -10.41 7.48
CA GLU A 333 -21.35 -10.36 8.46
C GLU A 333 -22.16 -11.67 8.47
N SER A 334 -22.71 -12.02 9.64
CA SER A 334 -23.70 -13.10 9.74
C SER A 334 -24.89 -12.78 8.84
N VAL A 335 -25.47 -13.82 8.23
CA VAL A 335 -26.68 -13.77 7.40
C VAL A 335 -27.83 -12.99 8.06
N ASP A 336 -27.93 -13.02 9.40
CA ASP A 336 -28.99 -12.35 10.16
C ASP A 336 -28.73 -10.85 10.40
N THR A 337 -27.49 -10.38 10.27
CA THR A 337 -27.10 -8.99 10.59
C THR A 337 -27.86 -7.99 9.73
N TYR A 338 -27.94 -8.28 8.44
CA TYR A 338 -28.65 -7.46 7.46
C TYR A 338 -29.67 -8.26 6.65
N GLY A 339 -29.78 -9.57 6.83
CA GLY A 339 -30.69 -10.43 6.07
C GLY A 339 -30.25 -10.61 4.62
N GLU A 340 -28.96 -10.89 4.37
CA GLU A 340 -28.35 -10.92 3.03
C GLU A 340 -28.20 -12.35 2.46
N ALA A 341 -29.13 -13.25 2.81
CA ALA A 341 -29.10 -14.64 2.36
C ALA A 341 -29.21 -14.77 0.83
N TYR A 342 -28.44 -15.70 0.26
CA TYR A 342 -28.65 -16.19 -1.10
C TYR A 342 -28.65 -17.72 -1.07
N GLU A 343 -29.86 -18.32 -1.06
CA GLU A 343 -30.09 -19.75 -0.82
C GLU A 343 -29.25 -20.68 -1.72
N GLU A 344 -28.98 -20.26 -2.96
CA GLU A 344 -28.17 -21.04 -3.92
C GLU A 344 -26.72 -21.27 -3.44
N TRP A 345 -26.18 -20.35 -2.64
CA TRP A 345 -24.77 -20.33 -2.25
C TRP A 345 -24.52 -20.43 -0.75
N GLY A 346 -25.54 -20.25 0.10
CA GLY A 346 -25.48 -20.50 1.55
C GLY A 346 -24.28 -19.83 2.24
N GLU A 347 -23.54 -20.60 3.03
CA GLU A 347 -22.36 -20.18 3.80
C GLU A 347 -21.23 -19.55 2.97
N LEU A 348 -21.13 -19.85 1.68
CA LEU A 348 -20.14 -19.22 0.80
C LEU A 348 -20.50 -17.76 0.50
N TRP A 349 -21.79 -17.45 0.50
CA TRP A 349 -22.30 -16.10 0.30
C TRP A 349 -22.32 -15.35 1.63
N SER A 350 -23.13 -15.78 2.60
CA SER A 350 -23.22 -15.16 3.91
C SER A 350 -23.23 -16.25 4.98
N PRO A 351 -22.27 -16.25 5.92
CA PRO A 351 -22.17 -17.29 6.93
C PRO A 351 -23.25 -17.14 8.02
N GLU A 352 -23.58 -18.24 8.71
CA GLU A 352 -24.46 -18.20 9.90
C GLU A 352 -23.86 -17.34 11.01
N GLU A 353 -22.56 -17.49 11.27
CA GLU A 353 -21.80 -16.69 12.25
C GLU A 353 -20.83 -15.77 11.52
N ALA A 354 -20.69 -14.53 11.98
CA ALA A 354 -19.75 -13.59 11.38
C ALA A 354 -18.31 -14.11 11.49
N ASP A 355 -17.50 -13.90 10.46
CA ASP A 355 -16.10 -14.32 10.41
C ASP A 355 -15.20 -13.30 9.72
N ASP A 356 -13.89 -13.50 9.82
CA ASP A 356 -12.88 -12.58 9.28
C ASP A 356 -12.53 -12.85 7.80
N PHE A 357 -13.30 -13.68 7.10
CA PHE A 357 -13.06 -13.93 5.68
C PHE A 357 -13.44 -12.69 4.86
N VAL A 358 -12.66 -12.38 3.83
CA VAL A 358 -12.95 -11.27 2.93
C VAL A 358 -12.62 -11.66 1.48
N MET A 359 -13.06 -10.87 0.52
CA MET A 359 -12.53 -10.94 -0.84
C MET A 359 -11.03 -10.61 -0.80
N GLY A 360 -10.22 -11.51 -1.33
CA GLY A 360 -8.80 -11.60 -0.98
C GLY A 360 -7.90 -10.57 -1.64
N SER A 361 -6.61 -10.84 -1.50
CA SER A 361 -5.53 -10.08 -2.11
C SER A 361 -4.99 -10.80 -3.33
N SER A 362 -4.99 -10.09 -4.47
CA SER A 362 -4.53 -10.64 -5.75
C SER A 362 -3.08 -10.30 -6.06
N VAL A 363 -2.37 -11.25 -6.70
CA VAL A 363 -1.04 -11.05 -7.28
C VAL A 363 -1.09 -11.45 -8.74
N LEU A 364 -1.02 -10.44 -9.62
CA LEU A 364 -1.05 -10.61 -11.06
C LEU A 364 0.33 -10.93 -11.59
N TRP A 365 0.40 -11.74 -12.64
CA TRP A 365 1.67 -12.09 -13.29
C TRP A 365 1.45 -12.55 -14.73
N ARG A 366 2.52 -12.50 -15.53
CA ARG A 366 2.46 -12.84 -16.95
C ARG A 366 3.78 -13.35 -17.50
N THR A 367 3.67 -14.04 -18.62
CA THR A 367 4.79 -14.49 -19.44
C THR A 367 4.76 -13.82 -20.81
N VAL A 368 5.90 -13.87 -21.48
CA VAL A 368 6.05 -13.45 -22.87
C VAL A 368 6.71 -14.56 -23.67
N LYS A 369 6.35 -14.65 -24.95
CA LYS A 369 7.02 -15.56 -25.88
C LYS A 369 8.37 -14.98 -26.29
N ALA A 370 9.44 -15.74 -26.07
CA ALA A 370 10.78 -15.42 -26.52
C ALA A 370 11.06 -16.00 -27.92
N ASP A 371 12.11 -15.49 -28.58
CA ASP A 371 12.54 -15.97 -29.90
C ASP A 371 13.19 -17.36 -29.86
N ALA A 372 13.57 -17.83 -28.66
CA ALA A 372 14.23 -19.10 -28.42
C ALA A 372 13.80 -19.70 -27.07
N SER A 373 14.17 -20.96 -26.84
CA SER A 373 13.96 -21.62 -25.55
C SER A 373 14.64 -20.84 -24.43
N THR A 374 13.96 -20.70 -23.30
CA THR A 374 14.50 -20.05 -22.10
C THR A 374 14.46 -20.99 -20.93
N ASP A 375 15.43 -20.86 -20.03
CA ASP A 375 15.47 -21.59 -18.76
C ASP A 375 14.74 -20.80 -17.66
N PHE A 376 14.39 -21.49 -16.58
CA PHE A 376 13.91 -20.88 -15.34
C PHE A 376 14.58 -21.61 -14.16
N PRO A 377 15.04 -20.90 -13.11
CA PRO A 377 15.72 -21.56 -11.99
C PRO A 377 14.82 -22.57 -11.27
N GLU A 378 15.45 -23.57 -10.65
CA GLU A 378 14.76 -24.46 -9.71
C GLU A 378 14.30 -23.68 -8.47
N VAL A 379 13.08 -23.98 -7.99
CA VAL A 379 12.42 -23.26 -6.89
C VAL A 379 11.89 -24.23 -5.84
N PRO A 380 12.76 -25.00 -5.16
CA PRO A 380 12.34 -26.01 -4.18
C PRO A 380 11.47 -25.44 -3.05
N TRP A 381 11.70 -24.18 -2.70
CA TRP A 381 10.95 -23.42 -1.69
C TRP A 381 9.51 -23.06 -2.07
N ALA A 382 9.13 -23.28 -3.34
CA ALA A 382 7.78 -23.07 -3.85
C ALA A 382 6.97 -24.36 -3.99
N GLU A 383 7.63 -25.53 -3.90
CA GLU A 383 7.02 -26.83 -4.21
C GLU A 383 5.86 -27.19 -3.27
N GLU A 384 6.00 -26.89 -1.97
CA GLU A 384 4.95 -27.19 -0.98
C GLU A 384 3.65 -26.45 -1.30
N VAL A 385 3.75 -25.19 -1.73
CA VAL A 385 2.59 -24.35 -2.04
C VAL A 385 2.04 -24.71 -3.43
N ALA A 386 2.87 -24.66 -4.47
CA ALA A 386 2.41 -24.87 -5.85
C ALA A 386 2.04 -26.34 -6.14
N GLN A 387 2.62 -27.29 -5.40
CA GLN A 387 2.46 -28.73 -5.60
C GLN A 387 2.73 -29.10 -7.07
N SER A 388 1.78 -29.78 -7.73
CA SER A 388 1.83 -30.10 -9.16
C SER A 388 1.08 -29.10 -10.05
N HIS A 389 0.61 -27.98 -9.50
CA HIS A 389 -0.12 -26.98 -10.28
C HIS A 389 0.80 -26.40 -11.37
N GLU A 390 0.27 -26.26 -12.58
CA GLU A 390 0.98 -25.70 -13.74
C GLU A 390 0.23 -24.47 -14.24
N ALA A 391 0.94 -23.38 -14.44
CA ALA A 391 0.39 -22.17 -15.04
C ALA A 391 1.46 -21.38 -15.79
N THR A 392 1.02 -20.57 -16.75
CA THR A 392 1.87 -19.69 -17.56
C THR A 392 1.47 -18.23 -17.50
N GLU A 393 0.39 -17.91 -16.79
CA GLU A 393 -0.10 -16.56 -16.57
C GLU A 393 -1.06 -16.51 -15.37
N GLY A 394 -1.25 -15.30 -14.82
CA GLY A 394 -2.21 -15.09 -13.75
C GLY A 394 -2.96 -13.78 -13.81
N THR A 395 -4.28 -13.93 -13.81
CA THR A 395 -5.26 -12.83 -13.73
C THR A 395 -5.91 -12.78 -12.34
N TRP A 396 -7.07 -12.13 -12.24
CA TRP A 396 -7.82 -11.85 -11.02
C TRP A 396 -8.04 -13.05 -10.08
N LYS A 397 -8.04 -14.29 -10.57
CA LYS A 397 -8.24 -15.51 -9.79
C LYS A 397 -7.04 -15.90 -8.91
N TRP A 398 -5.86 -15.33 -9.17
CA TRP A 398 -4.67 -15.52 -8.35
C TRP A 398 -4.79 -14.63 -7.13
N GLU A 399 -5.50 -15.15 -6.15
CA GLU A 399 -6.01 -14.40 -5.01
C GLU A 399 -6.07 -15.29 -3.79
N LEU A 400 -5.63 -14.75 -2.65
CA LEU A 400 -5.61 -15.47 -1.39
C LEU A 400 -6.42 -14.73 -0.32
N SER A 401 -7.24 -15.50 0.39
CA SER A 401 -8.00 -15.13 1.57
C SER A 401 -8.21 -16.40 2.37
N ARG A 402 -7.86 -16.37 3.65
CA ARG A 402 -7.99 -17.51 4.57
C ARG A 402 -8.39 -16.98 5.93
N LEU A 403 -9.18 -17.76 6.66
CA LEU A 403 -9.68 -17.38 7.99
C LEU A 403 -8.57 -17.21 9.04
N ASP A 404 -7.40 -17.80 8.81
CA ASP A 404 -6.24 -17.67 9.69
C ASP A 404 -5.31 -16.51 9.33
N LEU A 405 -5.60 -15.72 8.28
CA LEU A 405 -4.76 -14.62 7.80
C LEU A 405 -5.57 -13.34 7.59
N HIS A 406 -5.23 -12.29 8.35
CA HIS A 406 -5.83 -10.97 8.22
C HIS A 406 -5.22 -10.20 7.03
N GLN A 407 -6.04 -9.62 6.15
CA GLN A 407 -5.57 -9.00 4.90
C GLN A 407 -4.75 -7.72 5.10
N ILE A 408 -4.71 -7.17 6.30
CA ILE A 408 -3.84 -6.04 6.65
C ILE A 408 -2.62 -6.52 7.42
N ASP A 409 -2.81 -7.32 8.46
CA ASP A 409 -1.74 -7.64 9.41
C ASP A 409 -0.83 -8.78 8.93
N ASP A 410 -1.38 -9.68 8.09
CA ASP A 410 -0.63 -10.80 7.51
C ASP A 410 -0.37 -10.58 6.01
N ALA A 411 -0.49 -9.34 5.54
CA ALA A 411 -0.42 -8.97 4.13
C ALA A 411 0.92 -9.36 3.45
N GLU A 412 2.05 -9.24 4.17
CA GLU A 412 3.36 -9.69 3.66
C GLU A 412 3.40 -11.21 3.51
N GLU A 413 2.84 -11.96 4.46
CA GLU A 413 2.76 -13.43 4.42
C GLU A 413 1.85 -13.91 3.29
N ILE A 414 0.69 -13.27 3.12
CA ILE A 414 -0.23 -13.51 2.00
C ILE A 414 0.49 -13.32 0.66
N ARG A 415 1.25 -12.22 0.51
CA ARG A 415 2.06 -12.00 -0.70
C ARG A 415 3.10 -13.10 -0.88
N ASP A 416 3.81 -13.45 0.19
CA ASP A 416 4.90 -14.43 0.14
C ASP A 416 4.38 -15.83 -0.24
N HIS A 417 3.20 -16.22 0.24
CA HIS A 417 2.49 -17.42 -0.20
C HIS A 417 2.14 -17.37 -1.69
N MET A 418 1.60 -16.25 -2.16
CA MET A 418 1.29 -16.05 -3.58
C MET A 418 2.55 -16.09 -4.47
N LEU A 419 3.67 -15.52 -4.02
CA LEU A 419 4.95 -15.60 -4.74
C LEU A 419 5.40 -17.06 -4.88
N LYS A 420 5.33 -17.86 -3.79
CA LYS A 420 5.61 -19.31 -3.84
C LYS A 420 4.70 -20.02 -4.83
N ALA A 421 3.38 -19.80 -4.75
CA ALA A 421 2.41 -20.39 -5.66
C ALA A 421 2.76 -20.09 -7.13
N ILE A 422 3.05 -18.83 -7.45
CA ILE A 422 3.29 -18.37 -8.82
C ILE A 422 4.61 -18.92 -9.37
N TYR A 423 5.71 -18.77 -8.62
CA TYR A 423 7.01 -19.24 -9.08
C TYR A 423 7.04 -20.77 -9.23
N GLY A 424 6.46 -21.51 -8.29
CA GLY A 424 6.35 -22.97 -8.40
C GLY A 424 5.46 -23.40 -9.57
N SER A 425 4.33 -22.72 -9.80
CA SER A 425 3.42 -23.05 -10.89
C SER A 425 4.05 -22.83 -12.27
N PHE A 426 4.83 -21.76 -12.42
CA PHE A 426 5.59 -21.52 -13.65
C PHE A 426 6.73 -22.52 -13.83
N ALA A 427 7.47 -22.84 -12.75
CA ALA A 427 8.54 -23.84 -12.79
C ALA A 427 8.01 -25.22 -13.22
N ASN A 428 6.82 -25.61 -12.74
CA ASN A 428 6.15 -26.82 -13.19
C ASN A 428 5.79 -26.75 -14.68
N ALA A 429 5.20 -25.64 -15.14
CA ALA A 429 4.84 -25.47 -16.55
C ALA A 429 6.07 -25.53 -17.48
N LYS A 430 7.24 -25.04 -17.04
CA LYS A 430 8.51 -25.08 -17.78
C LYS A 430 9.06 -26.49 -18.03
N LYS A 431 8.56 -27.51 -17.32
CA LYS A 431 8.89 -28.93 -17.57
C LYS A 431 8.24 -29.47 -18.86
N THR A 432 7.34 -28.71 -19.48
CA THR A 432 6.61 -29.10 -20.69
C THR A 432 7.17 -28.43 -21.95
N GLU A 433 7.14 -29.16 -23.07
CA GLU A 433 7.61 -28.67 -24.38
C GLU A 433 6.82 -27.43 -24.86
N ALA A 434 5.56 -27.30 -24.46
CA ALA A 434 4.68 -26.19 -24.84
C ALA A 434 5.10 -24.84 -24.24
N SER A 435 5.84 -24.85 -23.13
CA SER A 435 6.25 -23.64 -22.40
C SER A 435 7.74 -23.33 -22.53
N LYS A 436 8.48 -24.07 -23.37
CA LYS A 436 9.95 -23.93 -23.47
C LYS A 436 10.40 -22.54 -23.93
N ASP A 437 9.61 -21.89 -24.78
CA ASP A 437 9.88 -20.54 -25.32
C ASP A 437 9.16 -19.44 -24.54
N LEU A 438 8.50 -19.76 -23.41
CA LEU A 438 7.92 -18.77 -22.51
C LEU A 438 8.97 -18.29 -21.49
N LYS A 439 9.10 -16.97 -21.40
CA LYS A 439 9.88 -16.25 -20.39
C LYS A 439 8.95 -15.59 -19.38
N PHE A 440 9.29 -15.69 -18.10
CA PHE A 440 8.63 -14.93 -17.03
C PHE A 440 8.89 -13.45 -17.24
N GLU A 441 7.83 -12.67 -17.53
CA GLU A 441 7.98 -11.26 -17.91
C GLU A 441 7.83 -10.35 -16.70
N TRP A 442 6.78 -10.57 -15.90
CA TRP A 442 6.41 -9.67 -14.82
C TRP A 442 5.50 -10.38 -13.82
N ILE A 443 5.70 -10.07 -12.54
CA ILE A 443 4.79 -10.37 -11.44
C ILE A 443 4.67 -9.09 -10.60
N SER A 444 3.49 -8.85 -10.06
CA SER A 444 3.28 -7.73 -9.14
C SER A 444 4.07 -7.98 -7.85
N TYR A 445 4.95 -7.05 -7.49
CA TYR A 445 5.66 -7.10 -6.21
C TYR A 445 4.79 -6.56 -5.04
N LEU A 446 3.70 -5.88 -5.41
CA LEU A 446 2.65 -5.37 -4.52
C LEU A 446 1.42 -6.28 -4.56
N ILE A 447 0.65 -6.30 -3.47
CA ILE A 447 -0.66 -6.98 -3.46
C ILE A 447 -1.78 -6.02 -3.84
N GLY A 448 -2.72 -6.51 -4.66
CA GLY A 448 -3.95 -5.82 -4.99
C GLY A 448 -5.11 -6.31 -4.12
N LYS A 449 -5.38 -5.61 -2.99
CA LYS A 449 -6.49 -5.93 -2.07
C LYS A 449 -7.85 -5.61 -2.71
N ARG A 450 -8.82 -6.53 -2.58
CA ARG A 450 -10.22 -6.29 -2.97
C ARG A 450 -11.07 -5.73 -1.84
N GLU A 451 -10.77 -6.13 -0.62
CA GLU A 451 -11.54 -5.82 0.57
C GLU A 451 -10.63 -5.74 1.80
N SER A 452 -11.06 -4.90 2.74
CA SER A 452 -10.35 -4.57 3.97
C SER A 452 -11.39 -3.96 4.93
N ARG A 453 -11.00 -3.02 5.80
CA ARG A 453 -11.94 -2.29 6.65
C ARG A 453 -12.96 -1.52 5.82
N ARG A 454 -14.24 -1.68 6.16
CA ARG A 454 -15.38 -0.92 5.62
C ARG A 454 -15.83 0.06 6.70
N LEU A 455 -15.60 1.36 6.51
CA LEU A 455 -15.94 2.37 7.52
C LEU A 455 -17.47 2.55 7.61
N VAL A 456 -17.99 2.92 8.76
CA VAL A 456 -19.45 3.06 8.99
C VAL A 456 -19.90 4.49 8.78
N GLY A 457 -20.85 4.69 7.86
CA GLY A 457 -21.58 5.93 7.64
C GLY A 457 -23.00 5.88 8.20
N ASP A 458 -23.79 6.89 7.88
CA ASP A 458 -25.21 6.92 8.27
C ASP A 458 -26.08 5.91 7.51
N HIS A 459 -25.60 5.45 6.35
CA HIS A 459 -26.20 4.35 5.60
C HIS A 459 -25.13 3.32 5.26
N ILE A 460 -25.35 2.07 5.68
CA ILE A 460 -24.55 0.92 5.26
C ILE A 460 -25.20 0.38 3.98
N PHE A 461 -24.51 0.47 2.85
CA PHE A 461 -24.99 -0.09 1.58
C PHE A 461 -24.96 -1.63 1.63
N THR A 462 -26.09 -2.26 1.38
CA THR A 462 -26.24 -3.72 1.49
C THR A 462 -26.72 -4.34 0.18
N PHE A 463 -26.60 -5.66 0.08
CA PHE A 463 -27.24 -6.49 -0.93
C PHE A 463 -28.74 -6.26 -1.02
N ASN A 464 -29.42 -5.99 0.09
CA ASN A 464 -30.85 -5.67 0.06
C ASN A 464 -31.15 -4.38 -0.71
N ASP A 465 -30.28 -3.38 -0.65
CA ASP A 465 -30.42 -2.18 -1.48
C ASP A 465 -30.30 -2.52 -2.99
N VAL A 466 -29.55 -3.57 -3.33
CA VAL A 466 -29.39 -4.08 -4.70
C VAL A 466 -30.60 -4.89 -5.15
N THR A 467 -31.09 -5.82 -4.33
CA THR A 467 -32.22 -6.71 -4.68
C THR A 467 -33.54 -5.95 -4.73
N ASP A 468 -33.74 -4.96 -3.85
CA ASP A 468 -34.90 -4.08 -3.84
C ASP A 468 -34.84 -2.99 -4.92
N LEU A 469 -33.73 -2.91 -5.68
CA LEU A 469 -33.44 -1.86 -6.65
C LEU A 469 -33.64 -0.46 -6.04
N ARG A 470 -33.22 -0.30 -4.78
CA ARG A 470 -33.55 0.87 -3.99
C ARG A 470 -32.89 2.09 -4.59
N LYS A 471 -33.71 3.11 -4.84
CA LYS A 471 -33.26 4.44 -5.25
C LYS A 471 -33.47 5.42 -4.12
N PHE A 472 -32.40 6.11 -3.75
CA PHE A 472 -32.37 7.10 -2.69
C PHE A 472 -32.49 8.52 -3.26
N GLU A 473 -32.99 9.46 -2.47
CA GLU A 473 -32.97 10.89 -2.83
C GLU A 473 -31.56 11.43 -3.02
N ASP A 474 -30.60 10.87 -2.26
CA ASP A 474 -29.18 11.17 -2.28
C ASP A 474 -28.35 10.15 -3.07
N SER A 475 -28.95 9.51 -4.09
CA SER A 475 -28.24 8.56 -4.97
C SER A 475 -27.19 9.27 -5.83
N VAL A 476 -25.92 9.16 -5.46
CA VAL A 476 -24.81 9.85 -6.14
C VAL A 476 -23.99 8.93 -7.04
N VAL A 477 -24.03 7.62 -6.80
CA VAL A 477 -23.37 6.60 -7.63
C VAL A 477 -24.42 5.68 -8.24
N MET A 478 -24.16 5.24 -9.47
CA MET A 478 -24.95 4.23 -10.17
C MET A 478 -24.04 3.16 -10.75
N GLU A 479 -24.50 1.91 -10.74
CA GLU A 479 -23.75 0.80 -11.34
C GLU A 479 -24.69 -0.29 -11.87
N ILE A 480 -24.25 -0.98 -12.92
CA ILE A 480 -24.96 -2.11 -13.57
C ILE A 480 -24.15 -3.41 -13.51
N ARG A 481 -22.93 -3.36 -12.97
CA ARG A 481 -22.11 -4.54 -12.72
C ARG A 481 -22.80 -5.45 -11.71
N GLU A 482 -22.75 -6.76 -11.98
CA GLU A 482 -23.17 -7.81 -11.05
C GLU A 482 -22.48 -7.66 -9.68
N ILE A 483 -23.14 -8.14 -8.61
CA ILE A 483 -22.46 -8.31 -7.33
C ILE A 483 -21.58 -9.55 -7.46
N ASP A 484 -20.26 -9.38 -7.33
CA ASP A 484 -19.28 -10.47 -7.43
C ASP A 484 -18.46 -10.66 -6.15
N VAL A 485 -18.80 -11.70 -5.38
CA VAL A 485 -18.15 -12.08 -4.12
C VAL A 485 -17.22 -13.26 -4.37
N HIS A 486 -16.00 -13.21 -3.82
CA HIS A 486 -14.93 -14.16 -4.13
C HIS A 486 -14.73 -15.13 -2.97
N TYR A 487 -14.48 -16.40 -3.28
CA TYR A 487 -14.17 -17.46 -2.32
C TYR A 487 -13.02 -18.33 -2.84
N GLN A 488 -12.33 -19.05 -1.95
CA GLN A 488 -11.24 -19.94 -2.36
C GLN A 488 -11.77 -21.24 -2.95
N GLN A 489 -11.21 -21.68 -4.09
CA GLN A 489 -11.68 -22.88 -4.80
C GLN A 489 -11.62 -24.13 -3.92
N ASN A 490 -10.62 -24.22 -3.03
CA ASN A 490 -10.44 -25.33 -2.11
C ASN A 490 -11.53 -25.46 -1.04
N LEU A 491 -12.37 -24.44 -0.83
CA LEU A 491 -13.55 -24.52 0.04
C LEU A 491 -14.67 -25.38 -0.57
N THR A 492 -14.65 -25.55 -1.90
CA THR A 492 -15.64 -26.37 -2.64
C THR A 492 -15.07 -27.66 -3.19
N ASP A 493 -13.76 -27.71 -3.42
CA ASP A 493 -13.04 -28.88 -3.95
C ASP A 493 -11.64 -28.93 -3.30
N GLU A 494 -11.46 -29.76 -2.28
CA GLU A 494 -10.19 -29.92 -1.55
C GLU A 494 -8.99 -30.27 -2.45
N GLY A 495 -9.23 -30.75 -3.68
CA GLY A 495 -8.19 -31.02 -4.68
C GLY A 495 -7.67 -29.77 -5.41
N LYS A 496 -8.28 -28.60 -5.19
CA LYS A 496 -7.84 -27.32 -5.77
C LYS A 496 -6.80 -26.64 -4.87
N PRO A 497 -5.89 -25.85 -5.46
CA PRO A 497 -4.95 -25.05 -4.67
C PRO A 497 -5.68 -23.97 -3.86
N ASP A 498 -5.08 -23.56 -2.74
CA ASP A 498 -5.62 -22.52 -1.85
C ASP A 498 -5.37 -21.08 -2.33
N PHE A 499 -4.52 -20.91 -3.34
CA PHE A 499 -4.13 -19.62 -3.93
C PHE A 499 -4.95 -19.26 -5.19
N LEU A 500 -6.03 -19.99 -5.46
CA LEU A 500 -6.96 -19.70 -6.55
C LEU A 500 -8.37 -19.50 -6.03
N SER A 501 -8.95 -18.35 -6.40
CA SER A 501 -10.32 -18.00 -6.08
C SER A 501 -11.29 -18.20 -7.25
N GLU A 502 -12.57 -18.26 -6.93
CA GLU A 502 -13.71 -18.17 -7.84
C GLU A 502 -14.68 -17.10 -7.36
N ALA A 503 -15.53 -16.58 -8.26
CA ALA A 503 -16.47 -15.52 -7.96
C ALA A 503 -17.92 -15.99 -8.13
N ILE A 504 -18.74 -15.71 -7.13
CA ILE A 504 -20.19 -15.90 -7.15
C ILE A 504 -20.83 -14.61 -7.67
N PHE A 505 -21.71 -14.74 -8.66
CA PHE A 505 -22.34 -13.58 -9.31
C PHE A 505 -23.84 -13.51 -9.03
N TYR A 506 -24.29 -12.38 -8.51
CA TYR A 506 -25.71 -12.01 -8.53
C TYR A 506 -26.00 -10.98 -9.61
N LYS A 507 -26.91 -11.32 -10.51
CA LYS A 507 -27.29 -10.45 -11.63
C LYS A 507 -28.34 -9.43 -11.22
N THR A 508 -28.04 -8.17 -11.49
CA THR A 508 -28.95 -7.05 -11.24
C THR A 508 -28.91 -6.09 -12.42
N PRO A 509 -30.04 -5.47 -12.81
CA PRO A 509 -30.04 -4.50 -13.89
C PRO A 509 -29.29 -3.21 -13.52
N GLN A 510 -29.40 -2.76 -12.26
CA GLN A 510 -28.79 -1.54 -11.74
C GLN A 510 -28.95 -1.41 -10.22
N TYR A 511 -28.01 -0.76 -9.53
CA TYR A 511 -28.17 -0.27 -8.16
C TYR A 511 -27.59 1.14 -7.97
N TYR A 512 -27.92 1.74 -6.82
CA TYR A 512 -27.61 3.12 -6.46
C TYR A 512 -26.97 3.18 -5.08
N ILE A 513 -25.88 3.95 -4.93
CA ILE A 513 -25.23 4.13 -3.63
C ILE A 513 -25.54 5.55 -3.14
N PRO A 514 -26.11 5.69 -1.93
CA PRO A 514 -26.45 6.99 -1.36
C PRO A 514 -25.20 7.72 -0.85
N TYR A 515 -25.26 9.04 -0.84
CA TYR A 515 -24.19 9.88 -0.29
C TYR A 515 -23.92 9.61 1.20
N ARG A 516 -24.96 9.22 1.96
CA ARG A 516 -24.82 8.81 3.38
C ARG A 516 -23.90 7.61 3.63
N SER A 517 -23.50 6.89 2.59
CA SER A 517 -22.48 5.83 2.66
C SER A 517 -21.04 6.34 2.47
N LEU A 518 -20.85 7.64 2.22
CA LEU A 518 -19.57 8.25 1.82
C LEU A 518 -19.00 9.24 2.85
N TYR A 519 -19.55 9.27 4.07
CA TYR A 519 -18.99 10.03 5.19
C TYR A 519 -19.15 9.27 6.51
N SER A 520 -18.23 9.50 7.46
CA SER A 520 -18.21 8.79 8.73
C SER A 520 -19.40 9.13 9.61
N LYS A 521 -19.96 8.11 10.26
CA LYS A 521 -21.04 8.27 11.23
C LYS A 521 -20.58 8.99 12.49
N ASN A 522 -19.35 8.78 12.93
CA ASN A 522 -18.88 9.22 14.25
C ASN A 522 -17.66 10.16 14.21
N ILE A 523 -17.06 10.40 13.05
CA ILE A 523 -16.01 11.41 12.86
C ILE A 523 -16.54 12.53 11.97
N ASP A 524 -16.74 13.71 12.56
CA ASP A 524 -17.55 14.78 11.99
C ASP A 524 -17.05 15.25 10.63
N ASN A 525 -15.73 15.39 10.45
CA ASN A 525 -15.13 15.97 9.25
C ASN A 525 -14.46 14.96 8.31
N LEU A 526 -14.87 13.69 8.37
CA LEU A 526 -14.29 12.60 7.58
C LEU A 526 -15.24 12.11 6.50
N PHE A 527 -14.79 12.23 5.25
CA PHE A 527 -15.34 11.51 4.11
C PHE A 527 -14.63 10.17 3.90
N MET A 528 -15.32 9.26 3.22
CA MET A 528 -14.78 7.98 2.75
C MET A 528 -15.19 7.72 1.31
N ALA A 529 -14.24 7.32 0.47
CA ALA A 529 -14.52 6.95 -0.92
C ALA A 529 -13.48 5.93 -1.40
N GLY A 530 -13.94 4.83 -1.98
CA GLY A 530 -13.06 3.72 -2.33
C GLY A 530 -13.67 2.39 -1.93
N ARG A 531 -12.81 1.42 -1.60
CA ARG A 531 -13.22 0.10 -1.09
C ARG A 531 -13.59 0.13 0.40
N ASN A 532 -13.23 1.21 1.08
CA ASN A 532 -13.47 1.48 2.49
C ASN A 532 -14.80 2.20 2.78
N PHE A 533 -15.64 2.42 1.76
CA PHE A 533 -16.94 3.08 1.94
C PHE A 533 -17.91 2.23 2.77
N SER A 534 -18.99 2.84 3.23
CA SER A 534 -19.93 2.16 4.13
C SER A 534 -20.82 1.15 3.41
N CYS A 535 -20.47 -0.12 3.58
CA CYS A 535 -21.18 -1.26 3.01
C CYS A 535 -20.98 -2.55 3.83
N SER A 536 -21.87 -3.52 3.63
CA SER A 536 -21.64 -4.91 4.05
C SER A 536 -20.63 -5.60 3.14
N HIS A 537 -20.14 -6.78 3.54
CA HIS A 537 -19.28 -7.63 2.71
C HIS A 537 -19.90 -7.90 1.32
N ILE A 538 -21.17 -8.29 1.30
CA ILE A 538 -21.89 -8.57 0.05
C ILE A 538 -22.13 -7.29 -0.73
N GLY A 539 -22.54 -6.22 -0.03
CA GLY A 539 -22.74 -4.90 -0.62
C GLY A 539 -21.51 -4.36 -1.34
N LEU A 540 -20.30 -4.73 -0.91
CA LEU A 540 -19.04 -4.31 -1.54
C LEU A 540 -18.76 -4.98 -2.90
N GLY A 541 -19.27 -6.19 -3.14
CA GLY A 541 -18.85 -7.09 -4.23
C GLY A 541 -18.81 -6.44 -5.62
N GLY A 542 -19.87 -5.73 -6.00
CA GLY A 542 -19.92 -4.96 -7.24
C GLY A 542 -19.27 -3.56 -7.14
N PRO A 543 -19.66 -2.72 -6.16
CA PRO A 543 -19.18 -1.34 -6.02
C PRO A 543 -17.66 -1.13 -5.94
N ARG A 544 -16.88 -2.14 -5.52
CA ARG A 544 -15.42 -2.03 -5.37
C ARG A 544 -14.63 -1.82 -6.67
N VAL A 545 -15.27 -1.91 -7.84
CA VAL A 545 -14.58 -1.68 -9.11
C VAL A 545 -14.28 -0.19 -9.33
N MET A 546 -13.21 0.06 -10.09
CA MET A 546 -12.51 1.34 -9.99
C MET A 546 -13.24 2.53 -10.61
N ARG A 547 -14.10 2.34 -11.62
CA ARG A 547 -14.95 3.46 -12.10
C ARG A 547 -16.04 3.80 -11.09
N THR A 548 -16.64 2.80 -10.43
CA THR A 548 -17.66 3.00 -9.39
C THR A 548 -17.08 3.72 -8.18
N THR A 549 -15.91 3.27 -7.68
CA THR A 549 -15.19 4.00 -6.62
C THR A 549 -14.76 5.41 -7.04
N GLY A 550 -14.42 5.60 -8.32
CA GLY A 550 -14.21 6.92 -8.89
C GLY A 550 -15.45 7.83 -8.84
N GLN A 551 -16.65 7.28 -9.08
CA GLN A 551 -17.90 8.04 -8.90
C GLN A 551 -18.07 8.49 -7.45
N MET A 552 -17.78 7.61 -6.47
CA MET A 552 -17.80 7.95 -5.05
C MET A 552 -16.84 9.10 -4.74
N GLY A 553 -15.61 9.01 -5.25
CA GLY A 553 -14.59 10.04 -5.08
C GLY A 553 -15.05 11.40 -5.62
N ALA A 554 -15.52 11.45 -6.87
CA ALA A 554 -16.01 12.69 -7.47
C ALA A 554 -17.21 13.28 -6.71
N ALA A 555 -18.12 12.44 -6.21
CA ALA A 555 -19.25 12.88 -5.39
C ALA A 555 -18.77 13.52 -4.08
N VAL A 556 -17.84 12.88 -3.37
CA VAL A 556 -17.20 13.43 -2.15
C VAL A 556 -16.48 14.75 -2.42
N GLY A 557 -15.74 14.85 -3.52
CA GLY A 557 -15.05 16.10 -3.89
C GLY A 557 -16.03 17.26 -4.10
N ILE A 558 -17.21 17.01 -4.70
CA ILE A 558 -18.28 18.02 -4.81
C ILE A 558 -18.90 18.33 -3.45
N ALA A 559 -19.10 17.34 -2.59
CA ALA A 559 -19.64 17.57 -1.25
C ALA A 559 -18.71 18.46 -0.41
N ALA A 560 -17.39 18.27 -0.50
CA ALA A 560 -16.40 19.11 0.16
C ALA A 560 -16.53 20.60 -0.23
N VAL A 561 -16.92 20.89 -1.47
CA VAL A 561 -17.17 22.26 -1.95
C VAL A 561 -18.39 22.87 -1.27
N ILE A 562 -19.45 22.09 -1.05
CA ILE A 562 -20.63 22.53 -0.29
C ILE A 562 -20.25 22.77 1.18
N CYS A 563 -19.46 21.87 1.78
CA CYS A 563 -18.90 22.04 3.13
C CYS A 563 -18.12 23.35 3.26
N GLU A 564 -17.22 23.63 2.32
CA GLU A 564 -16.41 24.86 2.33
C GLU A 564 -17.28 26.11 2.13
N LYS A 565 -18.21 26.08 1.19
CA LYS A 565 -19.09 27.21 0.89
C LYS A 565 -19.94 27.64 2.09
N TYR A 566 -20.39 26.70 2.91
CA TYR A 566 -21.30 26.97 4.03
C TYR A 566 -20.66 26.83 5.41
N GLY A 567 -19.39 26.41 5.49
CA GLY A 567 -18.70 26.18 6.76
C GLY A 567 -19.28 25.00 7.56
N ILE A 568 -19.79 23.98 6.88
CA ILE A 568 -20.49 22.82 7.46
C ILE A 568 -19.69 21.53 7.28
N ASP A 569 -20.10 20.46 7.94
CA ASP A 569 -19.47 19.16 7.83
C ASP A 569 -20.25 18.26 6.83
N PRO A 570 -19.74 17.07 6.47
CA PRO A 570 -20.31 16.18 5.46
C PRO A 570 -21.78 15.83 5.71
N ARG A 571 -22.17 15.60 6.97
CA ARG A 571 -23.53 15.20 7.31
C ARG A 571 -24.56 16.27 6.93
N GLU A 572 -24.22 17.53 7.15
CA GLU A 572 -25.08 18.69 6.88
C GLU A 572 -25.30 18.91 5.37
N VAL A 573 -24.43 18.38 4.51
CA VAL A 573 -24.68 18.34 3.06
C VAL A 573 -25.95 17.55 2.76
N TYR A 574 -26.18 16.44 3.47
CA TYR A 574 -27.41 15.64 3.33
C TYR A 574 -28.61 16.29 4.03
N THR A 575 -28.45 16.78 5.25
CA THR A 575 -29.62 17.26 6.02
C THR A 575 -30.12 18.64 5.57
N ASP A 576 -29.21 19.52 5.14
CA ASP A 576 -29.50 20.94 4.99
C ASP A 576 -29.31 21.43 3.54
N HIS A 577 -28.43 20.79 2.76
CA HIS A 577 -28.03 21.27 1.42
C HIS A 577 -28.17 20.23 0.29
N LEU A 578 -28.98 19.19 0.48
CA LEU A 578 -29.08 18.08 -0.46
C LEU A 578 -29.53 18.51 -1.86
N GLU A 579 -30.48 19.44 -1.97
CA GLU A 579 -31.00 19.89 -3.26
C GLU A 579 -29.89 20.52 -4.12
N GLU A 580 -29.10 21.41 -3.54
CA GLU A 580 -27.96 22.06 -4.22
C GLU A 580 -26.89 21.04 -4.58
N TYR A 581 -26.53 20.16 -3.64
CA TYR A 581 -25.56 19.09 -3.87
C TYR A 581 -25.99 18.20 -5.05
N MET A 582 -27.22 17.71 -5.05
CA MET A 582 -27.75 16.87 -6.14
C MET A 582 -27.87 17.63 -7.47
N ALA A 583 -28.07 18.95 -7.45
CA ALA A 583 -28.02 19.77 -8.66
C ALA A 583 -26.61 19.79 -9.27
N LEU A 584 -25.57 19.92 -8.44
CA LEU A 584 -24.16 19.85 -8.88
C LEU A 584 -23.80 18.47 -9.44
N ILE A 585 -24.23 17.40 -8.79
CA ILE A 585 -24.05 16.01 -9.27
C ILE A 585 -24.66 15.84 -10.66
N LYS A 586 -25.90 16.31 -10.86
CA LYS A 586 -26.59 16.24 -12.16
C LYS A 586 -25.88 17.09 -13.23
N ALA A 587 -25.38 18.26 -12.86
CA ALA A 587 -24.68 19.18 -13.76
C ALA A 587 -23.37 18.60 -14.32
N GLN A 588 -22.75 17.61 -13.66
CA GLN A 588 -21.55 16.94 -14.18
C GLN A 588 -21.75 16.28 -15.56
N LYS A 589 -22.98 15.86 -15.89
CA LYS A 589 -23.32 15.33 -17.22
C LYS A 589 -23.18 16.36 -18.34
N THR A 590 -23.30 17.64 -18.03
CA THR A 590 -23.31 18.75 -19.01
C THR A 590 -22.21 19.78 -18.75
N TYR A 591 -21.24 19.51 -17.86
CA TYR A 591 -20.29 20.50 -17.37
C TYR A 591 -19.52 21.25 -18.49
N ASN A 592 -19.20 20.56 -19.59
CA ASN A 592 -18.51 21.15 -20.76
C ASN A 592 -19.33 22.23 -21.50
N THR A 593 -20.64 22.37 -21.24
CA THR A 593 -21.47 23.42 -21.84
C THR A 593 -21.70 24.63 -20.93
N ILE A 594 -21.23 24.58 -19.67
CA ILE A 594 -21.59 25.56 -18.62
C ILE A 594 -20.36 26.23 -17.98
N ALA A 595 -19.14 25.70 -18.15
CA ALA A 595 -17.95 26.27 -17.51
C ALA A 595 -17.78 27.77 -17.86
N PRO A 596 -17.51 28.64 -16.88
CA PRO A 596 -17.28 30.06 -17.14
C PRO A 596 -16.05 30.22 -18.03
N LYS A 597 -16.14 31.12 -19.00
CA LYS A 597 -14.96 31.59 -19.72
C LYS A 597 -13.95 32.09 -18.69
N LYS A 598 -12.74 31.54 -18.80
CA LYS A 598 -11.51 31.85 -18.05
C LYS A 598 -11.49 33.19 -17.35
#